data_AF-A0A0M8PIW9-F1
#
_entry.id   AF-A0A0M8PIW9-F1
#
_cell.length_a   1.000
_cell.length_b   1.000
_cell.length_c   1.000
_cell.angle_alpha   90.00
_cell.angle_beta   90.00
_cell.angle_gamma   90.00
#
_symmetry.space_group_name_H-M   'P 1'
#
loop_
_entity.id
_entity.type
_entity.pdbx_description
1 polymer ?
#
loop_
_entity_poly.entity_id
_entity_poly.type
_entity_poly.pdbx_seq_one_letter_code
_entity_poly.pdbx_strand_id
1 'polypeptide(L)'
;MADDTRTFDVAIIGGGIGGTALAAILARNGVRVVMIEAGGHPRFAIGESTVPETIVGLRVLARRYDVPELGYLAGHNTLRRKVSAASGVKRNFGFAYHREGEPFAAEECTQHPTWSPPIGPDSHFFRQDVDAYMFQVALSYGATGLTYTPVTAVDFDSDGATIRTASSGDFRAGFVVDAGGMRSLLGEQLDLRIDPPYRTRSRTIFNHFVGVEPFDRVAPPRKQHLMPSPFSQGTLHHLFEGGWAWVIPFDNHVGTTSQLCSVGINLDIDVYPKRDDETPEEEFWAHVNRFPTIQRQMRAARAVRPYTSSNRSQFASKQIVGDRWALLPHASDFIDPLFSSGLAVTMMILNALGHRLISAVREGDFSVERFEYVQTWTKRSFRYYDDLVSFSYTSWDHFDLWNAWHRVWCLATMYGANAQMQTVMEYEKTRDKAVFDRLEQPPYRGLQAVDNPRFAAMFDAACAAMQAYRDKEIDATEAGHRIHVALKDSELVPSARWTGWRALDPDNRLPTGEFTLWDMTRLLLWGKYASPPHIRGTYFTNGFAGVAKEAGKLYLSELRHGSGLSMQVARDMVSYRNRDWRRVGGLD
;
A
#
# COMPACT_ATOMS: atom_id res chain seq x y z
N MET A 1 37.64 -18.86 20.07
CA MET A 1 36.38 -18.29 20.58
C MET A 1 35.97 -17.24 19.57
N ALA A 2 34.89 -17.47 18.81
CA ALA A 2 34.36 -16.45 17.93
C ALA A 2 34.00 -15.23 18.78
N ASP A 3 34.33 -14.04 18.28
CA ASP A 3 33.99 -12.77 18.92
C ASP A 3 32.46 -12.72 19.11
N ASP A 4 31.99 -12.90 20.35
CA ASP A 4 30.54 -12.93 20.69
C ASP A 4 29.84 -11.64 20.23
N THR A 5 30.58 -10.55 20.01
CA THR A 5 30.03 -9.29 19.50
C THR A 5 29.55 -9.35 18.04
N ARG A 6 29.92 -10.38 17.28
CA ARG A 6 29.55 -10.55 15.86
C ARG A 6 28.60 -11.73 15.60
N THR A 7 28.08 -12.34 16.65
CA THR A 7 27.08 -13.41 16.57
C THR A 7 25.70 -12.87 16.92
N PHE A 8 24.70 -13.23 16.11
CA PHE A 8 23.33 -12.76 16.19
C PHE A 8 22.35 -13.93 16.09
N ASP A 9 21.11 -13.70 16.52
CA ASP A 9 20.03 -14.65 16.29
C ASP A 9 19.52 -14.51 14.85
N VAL A 10 19.32 -13.27 14.40
CA VAL A 10 18.78 -12.94 13.07
C VAL A 10 19.60 -11.85 12.41
N ALA A 11 20.02 -12.07 11.16
CA ALA A 11 20.54 -11.03 10.28
C ALA A 11 19.46 -10.56 9.30
N ILE A 12 19.36 -9.25 9.08
CA ILE A 12 18.43 -8.62 8.13
C ILE A 12 19.24 -7.84 7.10
N ILE A 13 19.14 -8.22 5.83
CA ILE A 13 19.85 -7.58 4.71
C ILE A 13 18.90 -6.56 4.06
N GLY A 14 19.23 -5.27 4.15
CA GLY A 14 18.44 -4.15 3.61
C GLY A 14 17.75 -3.31 4.69
N GLY A 15 17.96 -1.99 4.63
CA GLY A 15 17.49 -0.99 5.59
C GLY A 15 16.19 -0.28 5.20
N GLY A 16 15.39 -0.84 4.29
CA GLY A 16 14.07 -0.28 3.97
C GLY A 16 13.03 -0.55 5.05
N ILE A 17 11.87 0.14 4.98
CA ILE A 17 10.79 0.05 6.00
C ILE A 17 10.44 -1.38 6.44
N GLY A 18 10.37 -2.35 5.52
CA GLY A 18 10.07 -3.75 5.86
C GLY A 18 11.14 -4.40 6.74
N GLY A 19 12.42 -4.23 6.38
CA GLY A 19 13.55 -4.76 7.15
C GLY A 19 13.68 -4.07 8.51
N THR A 20 13.58 -2.73 8.54
CA THR A 20 13.71 -1.97 9.79
C THR A 20 12.52 -2.18 10.74
N ALA A 21 11.31 -2.36 10.21
CA ALA A 21 10.14 -2.69 11.04
C ALA A 21 10.28 -4.08 11.66
N LEU A 22 10.73 -5.08 10.89
CA LEU A 22 11.00 -6.42 11.41
C LEU A 22 12.09 -6.36 12.48
N ALA A 23 13.19 -5.66 12.22
CA ALA A 23 14.29 -5.52 13.17
C ALA A 23 13.83 -4.90 14.49
N ALA A 24 13.03 -3.84 14.44
CA ALA A 24 12.45 -3.21 15.63
C ALA A 24 11.56 -4.20 16.41
N ILE A 25 10.71 -4.97 15.71
CA ILE A 25 9.86 -6.01 16.32
C ILE A 25 10.70 -7.07 17.02
N LEU A 26 11.70 -7.62 16.34
CA LEU A 26 12.54 -8.69 16.87
C LEU A 26 13.40 -8.21 18.05
N ALA A 27 14.10 -7.08 17.89
CA ALA A 27 14.94 -6.50 18.93
C ALA A 27 14.13 -6.13 20.18
N ARG A 28 12.94 -5.54 20.00
CA ARG A 28 12.01 -5.25 21.10
C ARG A 28 11.62 -6.49 21.91
N ASN A 29 11.61 -7.65 21.27
CA ASN A 29 11.19 -8.92 21.87
C ASN A 29 12.37 -9.83 22.27
N GLY A 30 13.58 -9.26 22.38
CA GLY A 30 14.75 -9.91 22.97
C GLY A 30 15.59 -10.72 21.98
N VAL A 31 15.35 -10.60 20.68
CA VAL A 31 16.16 -11.24 19.64
C VAL A 31 17.39 -10.37 19.35
N ARG A 32 18.59 -10.95 19.32
CA ARG A 32 19.82 -10.28 18.89
C ARG A 32 19.81 -10.10 17.38
N VAL A 33 19.61 -8.88 16.91
CA VAL A 33 19.47 -8.57 15.48
C VAL A 33 20.65 -7.76 14.97
N VAL A 34 21.14 -8.12 13.78
CA VAL A 34 21.99 -7.24 12.95
C VAL A 34 21.24 -6.84 11.67
N MET A 35 21.16 -5.54 11.41
CA MET A 35 20.68 -4.98 10.15
C MET A 35 21.87 -4.51 9.32
N ILE A 36 21.93 -4.91 8.05
CA ILE A 36 23.04 -4.56 7.16
C ILE A 36 22.49 -3.90 5.90
N GLU A 37 22.80 -2.62 5.69
CA GLU A 37 22.39 -1.82 4.54
C GLU A 37 23.61 -1.42 3.70
N ALA A 38 23.53 -1.64 2.39
CA ALA A 38 24.60 -1.35 1.45
C ALA A 38 24.80 0.16 1.24
N GLY A 39 23.72 0.95 1.35
CA GLY A 39 23.75 2.41 1.33
C GLY A 39 23.66 3.04 2.73
N GLY A 40 23.22 4.30 2.80
CA GLY A 40 22.97 5.00 4.06
C GLY A 40 21.59 5.64 4.12
N HIS A 41 21.18 6.06 5.32
CA HIS A 41 19.99 6.89 5.53
C HIS A 41 20.39 8.34 5.82
N PRO A 42 19.58 9.34 5.40
CA PRO A 42 18.37 9.22 4.59
C PRO A 42 18.68 8.87 3.13
N ARG A 43 17.79 8.14 2.45
CA ARG A 43 17.89 7.82 1.02
C ARG A 43 16.53 7.76 0.35
N PHE A 44 16.53 7.98 -0.97
CA PHE A 44 15.33 7.80 -1.78
C PHE A 44 14.85 6.34 -1.79
N ALA A 45 13.53 6.18 -1.80
CA ALA A 45 12.83 4.96 -2.17
C ALA A 45 11.42 5.28 -2.66
N ILE A 46 10.94 4.53 -3.64
CA ILE A 46 9.52 4.53 -4.05
C ILE A 46 8.68 3.57 -3.18
N GLY A 47 7.36 3.64 -3.32
CA GLY A 47 6.40 2.98 -2.44
C GLY A 47 5.97 3.95 -1.34
N GLU A 48 5.27 5.01 -1.76
CA GLU A 48 5.00 6.21 -0.97
C GLU A 48 3.52 6.31 -0.59
N SER A 49 2.62 5.78 -1.41
CA SER A 49 1.18 5.82 -1.16
C SER A 49 0.77 4.69 -0.20
N THR A 50 0.22 5.00 0.97
CA THR A 50 -0.32 3.98 1.90
C THR A 50 -1.79 3.68 1.62
N VAL A 51 -2.27 2.49 1.97
CA VAL A 51 -3.71 2.15 1.94
C VAL A 51 -4.25 1.86 3.35
N PRO A 52 -5.58 1.76 3.55
CA PRO A 52 -6.14 1.39 4.84
C PRO A 52 -5.53 0.12 5.45
N GLU A 53 -5.25 -0.90 4.65
CA GLU A 53 -4.58 -2.13 5.11
C GLU A 53 -3.13 -1.88 5.55
N THR A 54 -2.41 -0.93 4.94
CA THR A 54 -1.07 -0.54 5.42
C THR A 54 -1.17 0.12 6.79
N ILE A 55 -2.03 1.12 6.95
CA ILE A 55 -2.10 1.87 8.20
C ILE A 55 -2.70 1.03 9.34
N VAL A 56 -3.67 0.15 9.06
CA VAL A 56 -4.20 -0.75 10.09
C VAL A 56 -3.20 -1.87 10.39
N GLY A 57 -2.50 -2.40 9.38
CA GLY A 57 -1.41 -3.34 9.57
C GLY A 57 -0.33 -2.78 10.49
N LEU A 58 0.09 -1.52 10.30
CA LEU A 58 1.02 -0.84 11.21
C LEU A 58 0.50 -0.75 12.65
N ARG A 59 -0.80 -0.56 12.86
CA ARG A 59 -1.41 -0.60 14.21
C ARG A 59 -1.39 -1.98 14.81
N VAL A 60 -1.73 -3.01 14.02
CA VAL A 60 -1.63 -4.41 14.43
C VAL A 60 -0.21 -4.71 14.91
N LEU A 61 0.80 -4.39 14.09
CA LEU A 61 2.20 -4.62 14.45
C LEU A 61 2.59 -3.87 15.72
N ALA A 62 2.20 -2.60 15.84
CA ALA A 62 2.50 -1.78 17.01
C ALA A 62 1.93 -2.38 18.32
N ARG A 63 0.73 -2.98 18.27
CA ARG A 63 0.05 -3.57 19.44
C ARG A 63 0.45 -5.01 19.72
N ARG A 64 0.63 -5.83 18.68
CA ARG A 64 1.03 -7.24 18.84
C ARG A 64 2.45 -7.33 19.42
N TYR A 65 3.36 -6.51 18.93
CA TYR A 65 4.80 -6.60 19.24
C TYR A 65 5.32 -5.55 20.22
N ASP A 66 4.44 -4.71 20.78
CA ASP A 66 4.80 -3.61 21.70
C ASP A 66 5.86 -2.66 21.15
N VAL A 67 5.69 -2.26 19.89
CA VAL A 67 6.49 -1.23 19.18
C VAL A 67 5.59 -0.04 18.84
N PRO A 68 5.31 0.88 19.79
CA PRO A 68 4.38 1.99 19.59
C PRO A 68 4.72 2.89 18.40
N GLU A 69 5.99 2.99 18.03
CA GLU A 69 6.51 3.86 16.97
C GLU A 69 5.98 3.47 15.58
N LEU A 70 5.71 2.18 15.33
CA LEU A 70 5.04 1.74 14.11
C LEU A 70 3.64 2.36 14.00
N GLY A 71 2.96 2.53 15.15
CA GLY A 71 1.66 3.19 15.22
C GLY A 71 1.72 4.69 14.92
N TYR A 72 2.90 5.33 14.96
CA TYR A 72 3.05 6.73 14.56
C TYR A 72 2.98 6.92 13.05
N LEU A 73 3.30 5.87 12.28
CA LEU A 73 3.20 5.85 10.82
C LEU A 73 1.75 5.59 10.33
N ALA A 74 0.86 5.15 11.22
CA ALA A 74 -0.47 4.64 10.89
C ALA A 74 -1.56 5.72 10.74
N GLY A 75 -1.18 6.96 10.42
CA GLY A 75 -2.12 8.05 10.18
C GLY A 75 -1.40 9.38 10.04
N HIS A 76 -1.88 10.21 9.10
CA HIS A 76 -1.17 11.41 8.66
C HIS A 76 -0.83 12.39 9.80
N ASN A 77 -1.79 12.67 10.68
CA ASN A 77 -1.60 13.65 11.75
C ASN A 77 -0.49 13.26 12.73
N THR A 78 -0.37 11.97 13.04
CA THR A 78 0.69 11.47 13.93
C THR A 78 2.02 11.38 13.20
N LEU A 79 2.02 10.88 11.96
CA LEU A 79 3.20 10.78 11.11
C LEU A 79 3.88 12.14 10.94
N ARG A 80 3.11 13.17 10.53
CA ARG A 80 3.68 14.50 10.27
C ARG A 80 4.31 15.14 11.50
N ARG A 81 3.79 14.83 12.69
CA ARG A 81 4.26 15.40 13.96
C ARG A 81 5.47 14.69 14.54
N LYS A 82 5.44 13.35 14.47
CA LYS A 82 6.40 12.51 15.19
C LYS A 82 7.54 12.00 14.31
N VAL A 83 7.37 12.03 12.99
CA VAL A 83 8.27 11.35 12.06
C VAL A 83 8.69 12.26 10.91
N SER A 84 7.74 12.73 10.09
CA SER A 84 8.08 13.44 8.86
C SER A 84 7.03 14.50 8.50
N ALA A 85 7.33 15.76 8.82
CA ALA A 85 6.52 16.89 8.38
C ALA A 85 6.52 17.08 6.84
N ALA A 86 7.44 16.41 6.14
CA ALA A 86 7.51 16.37 4.69
C ALA A 86 6.58 15.32 4.05
N SER A 87 5.93 14.46 4.83
CA SER A 87 5.00 13.45 4.29
C SER A 87 3.64 14.05 3.94
N GLY A 88 3.11 13.71 2.76
CA GLY A 88 1.82 14.22 2.27
C GLY A 88 0.62 13.58 2.97
N VAL A 89 -0.55 14.22 2.84
CA VAL A 89 -1.84 13.66 3.25
C VAL A 89 -2.42 12.83 2.11
N LYS A 90 -3.08 11.71 2.42
CA LYS A 90 -3.84 10.95 1.43
C LYS A 90 -5.26 10.71 1.92
N ARG A 91 -6.22 11.35 1.25
CA ARG A 91 -7.66 11.30 1.57
C ARG A 91 -8.47 10.47 0.59
N ASN A 92 -7.87 10.11 -0.55
CA ASN A 92 -8.53 9.33 -1.59
C ASN A 92 -7.51 8.63 -2.49
N PHE A 93 -8.00 7.59 -3.16
CA PHE A 93 -7.58 7.24 -4.50
C PHE A 93 -8.48 7.98 -5.49
N GLY A 94 -7.89 8.78 -6.36
CA GLY A 94 -8.60 9.43 -7.45
C GLY A 94 -8.14 8.87 -8.79
N PHE A 95 -9.08 8.55 -9.66
CA PHE A 95 -8.82 8.00 -10.99
C PHE A 95 -9.45 8.92 -12.03
N ALA A 96 -8.62 9.53 -12.88
CA ALA A 96 -9.04 10.43 -13.95
C ALA A 96 -8.72 9.75 -15.29
N TYR A 97 -9.74 9.41 -16.06
CA TYR A 97 -9.60 8.76 -17.35
C TYR A 97 -9.33 9.79 -18.45
N HIS A 98 -8.45 9.49 -19.39
CA HIS A 98 -8.09 10.39 -20.49
C HIS A 98 -8.18 9.69 -21.84
N ARG A 99 -8.64 10.45 -22.84
CA ARG A 99 -8.45 10.16 -24.26
C ARG A 99 -7.32 11.02 -24.79
N GLU A 100 -6.52 10.45 -25.68
CA GLU A 100 -5.40 11.15 -26.30
C GLU A 100 -5.89 12.36 -27.11
N GLY A 101 -5.19 13.49 -26.97
CA GLY A 101 -5.54 14.75 -27.63
C GLY A 101 -6.74 15.49 -27.04
N GLU A 102 -7.49 14.88 -26.13
CA GLU A 102 -8.70 15.47 -25.54
C GLU A 102 -8.47 16.03 -24.13
N PRO A 103 -9.13 17.14 -23.74
CA PRO A 103 -9.15 17.55 -22.36
C PRO A 103 -9.94 16.55 -21.51
N PHE A 104 -9.43 16.28 -20.30
CA PHE A 104 -10.11 15.46 -19.28
C PHE A 104 -11.61 15.80 -19.13
N ALA A 105 -12.47 14.80 -19.30
CA ALA A 105 -13.92 14.90 -19.13
C ALA A 105 -14.33 14.72 -17.67
N ALA A 106 -15.16 15.62 -17.14
CA ALA A 106 -15.54 15.63 -15.72
C ALA A 106 -16.34 14.39 -15.30
N GLU A 107 -17.00 13.77 -16.26
CA GLU A 107 -17.83 12.58 -16.12
C GLU A 107 -17.01 11.29 -16.08
N GLU A 108 -15.74 11.33 -16.50
CA GLU A 108 -14.89 10.14 -16.63
C GLU A 108 -13.82 10.07 -15.55
N CYS A 109 -14.28 10.13 -14.30
CA CYS A 109 -13.43 9.87 -13.15
C CYS A 109 -14.17 9.08 -12.08
N THR A 110 -13.41 8.28 -11.33
CA THR A 110 -13.87 7.60 -10.13
C THR A 110 -13.04 8.00 -8.93
N GLN A 111 -13.59 7.81 -7.72
CA GLN A 111 -12.87 8.05 -6.49
C GLN A 111 -13.19 6.97 -5.44
N HIS A 112 -12.19 6.64 -4.62
CA HIS A 112 -12.35 5.86 -3.40
C HIS A 112 -11.71 6.62 -2.24
N PRO A 113 -12.50 7.29 -1.39
CA PRO A 113 -11.98 8.01 -0.22
C PRO A 113 -11.33 7.05 0.78
N THR A 114 -10.23 7.47 1.39
CA THR A 114 -9.64 6.76 2.54
C THR A 114 -10.44 7.09 3.80
N TRP A 115 -10.23 6.38 4.90
CA TRP A 115 -10.97 6.67 6.13
C TRP A 115 -10.68 8.07 6.70
N SER A 116 -11.72 8.74 7.21
CA SER A 116 -11.56 10.03 7.89
C SER A 116 -10.97 9.87 9.29
N PRO A 117 -10.53 10.96 9.93
CA PRO A 117 -10.22 10.95 11.36
C PRO A 117 -11.39 10.35 12.18
N PRO A 118 -11.10 9.65 13.30
CA PRO A 118 -9.79 9.49 13.93
C PRO A 118 -8.93 8.33 13.39
N ILE A 119 -9.45 7.57 12.43
CA ILE A 119 -8.76 6.37 11.93
C ILE A 119 -7.79 6.74 10.81
N GLY A 120 -8.21 7.51 9.81
CA GLY A 120 -7.28 8.10 8.84
C GLY A 120 -7.12 9.62 9.06
N PRO A 121 -6.79 10.40 8.01
CA PRO A 121 -6.51 9.95 6.65
C PRO A 121 -5.19 9.15 6.56
N ASP A 122 -5.05 8.44 5.45
CA ASP A 122 -3.82 7.77 5.03
C ASP A 122 -2.73 8.82 4.71
N SER A 123 -1.51 8.37 4.38
CA SER A 123 -0.37 9.25 4.12
C SER A 123 0.29 8.96 2.77
N HIS A 124 0.96 9.97 2.24
CA HIS A 124 2.05 9.80 1.30
C HIS A 124 3.36 9.84 2.08
N PHE A 125 3.96 8.68 2.32
CA PHE A 125 5.23 8.55 3.01
C PHE A 125 6.34 9.20 2.21
N PHE A 126 6.97 10.21 2.79
CA PHE A 126 8.25 10.69 2.33
C PHE A 126 9.34 9.70 2.79
N ARG A 127 9.58 8.68 1.97
CA ARG A 127 10.28 7.44 2.35
C ARG A 127 11.67 7.64 2.93
N GLN A 128 12.39 8.68 2.52
CA GLN A 128 13.72 8.95 3.05
C GLN A 128 13.71 9.29 4.55
N ASP A 129 12.66 9.95 5.04
CA ASP A 129 12.48 10.26 6.45
C ASP A 129 11.91 9.04 7.19
N VAL A 130 10.89 8.39 6.61
CA VAL A 130 10.19 7.26 7.24
C VAL A 130 11.13 6.07 7.45
N ASP A 131 11.92 5.71 6.44
CA ASP A 131 12.87 4.60 6.53
C ASP A 131 14.01 4.95 7.50
N ALA A 132 14.52 6.19 7.47
CA ALA A 132 15.54 6.64 8.42
C ALA A 132 15.04 6.60 9.87
N TYR A 133 13.81 7.05 10.11
CA TYR A 133 13.17 6.98 11.41
C TYR A 133 13.05 5.54 11.89
N MET A 134 12.53 4.62 11.06
CA MET A 134 12.38 3.23 11.46
C MET A 134 13.71 2.51 11.69
N PHE A 135 14.76 2.87 10.94
CA PHE A 135 16.11 2.40 11.21
C PHE A 135 16.54 2.79 12.64
N GLN A 136 16.35 4.07 13.02
CA GLN A 136 16.66 4.55 14.37
C GLN A 136 15.79 3.89 15.46
N VAL A 137 14.52 3.61 15.18
CA VAL A 137 13.65 2.88 16.11
C VAL A 137 14.21 1.49 16.40
N ALA A 138 14.66 0.75 15.38
CA ALA A 138 15.26 -0.57 15.59
C ALA A 138 16.54 -0.49 16.44
N LEU A 139 17.40 0.51 16.19
CA LEU A 139 18.59 0.75 17.03
C LEU A 139 18.22 1.05 18.48
N SER A 140 17.17 1.84 18.71
CA SER A 140 16.72 2.19 20.07
C SER A 140 16.24 0.99 20.89
N TYR A 141 15.88 -0.11 20.21
CA TYR A 141 15.53 -1.39 20.83
C TYR A 141 16.69 -2.39 20.91
N GLY A 142 17.90 -1.99 20.53
CA GLY A 142 19.11 -2.81 20.69
C GLY A 142 19.53 -3.58 19.44
N ALA A 143 18.90 -3.36 18.28
CA ALA A 143 19.43 -3.90 17.03
C ALA A 143 20.80 -3.26 16.71
N THR A 144 21.74 -4.06 16.20
CA THR A 144 22.98 -3.54 15.62
C THR A 144 22.70 -3.12 14.19
N GLY A 145 23.02 -1.88 13.80
CA GLY A 145 22.82 -1.40 12.43
C GLY A 145 24.12 -1.03 11.76
N LEU A 146 24.31 -1.53 10.54
CA LEU A 146 25.43 -1.23 9.67
C LEU A 146 24.90 -0.56 8.40
N THR A 147 25.50 0.57 8.03
CA THR A 147 25.22 1.29 6.80
C THR A 147 26.51 1.41 5.99
N TYR A 148 26.39 1.60 4.69
CA TYR A 148 27.51 1.57 3.75
C TYR A 148 28.28 0.23 3.82
N THR A 149 27.56 -0.86 4.10
CA THR A 149 28.11 -2.21 4.25
C THR A 149 27.44 -3.15 3.25
N PRO A 150 27.95 -3.25 2.01
CA PRO A 150 27.45 -4.23 1.06
C PRO A 150 27.71 -5.65 1.54
N VAL A 151 26.64 -6.45 1.61
CA VAL A 151 26.76 -7.91 1.76
C VAL A 151 27.09 -8.50 0.40
N THR A 152 28.07 -9.40 0.36
CA THR A 152 28.59 -10.00 -0.87
C THR A 152 28.20 -11.46 -1.02
N ALA A 153 28.04 -12.18 0.09
CA ALA A 153 27.59 -13.56 0.11
C ALA A 153 27.02 -13.94 1.48
N VAL A 154 26.28 -15.04 1.54
CA VAL A 154 25.76 -15.67 2.76
C VAL A 154 26.04 -17.17 2.69
N ASP A 155 26.95 -17.68 3.51
CA ASP A 155 27.29 -19.10 3.54
C ASP A 155 26.47 -19.82 4.62
N PHE A 156 25.61 -20.76 4.23
CA PHE A 156 24.79 -21.54 5.18
C PHE A 156 25.49 -22.83 5.62
N ASP A 157 25.28 -23.21 6.87
CA ASP A 157 25.68 -24.51 7.44
C ASP A 157 24.58 -25.03 8.40
N SER A 158 24.84 -26.14 9.09
CA SER A 158 23.84 -26.78 9.97
C SER A 158 23.36 -25.89 11.12
N ASP A 159 24.17 -24.93 11.54
CA ASP A 159 23.99 -24.17 12.78
C ASP A 159 23.56 -22.72 12.53
N GLY A 160 23.50 -22.27 11.27
CA GLY A 160 23.29 -20.84 10.96
C GLY A 160 23.77 -20.44 9.57
N ALA A 161 24.09 -19.15 9.45
CA ALA A 161 24.67 -18.55 8.25
C ALA A 161 25.78 -17.55 8.59
N THR A 162 26.81 -17.52 7.75
CA THR A 162 27.90 -16.53 7.78
C THR A 162 27.64 -15.47 6.72
N ILE A 163 27.40 -14.23 7.15
CA ILE A 163 27.11 -13.08 6.30
C ILE A 163 28.44 -12.39 5.97
N ARG A 164 28.86 -12.47 4.70
CA ARG A 164 30.10 -11.89 4.19
C ARG A 164 29.89 -10.46 3.76
N THR A 165 30.68 -9.53 4.28
CA THR A 165 30.60 -8.12 3.88
C THR A 165 31.85 -7.68 3.13
N ALA A 166 31.71 -6.66 2.29
CA ALA A 166 32.83 -6.14 1.50
C ALA A 166 33.96 -5.54 2.37
N SER A 167 33.63 -4.96 3.53
CA SER A 167 34.59 -4.15 4.29
C SER A 167 34.36 -4.09 5.81
N SER A 168 33.32 -4.72 6.36
CA SER A 168 33.01 -4.68 7.80
C SER A 168 33.34 -5.99 8.52
N GLY A 169 34.00 -6.93 7.83
CA GLY A 169 34.22 -8.30 8.26
C GLY A 169 32.93 -9.12 8.23
N ASP A 170 33.01 -10.35 8.73
CA ASP A 170 31.89 -11.29 8.66
C ASP A 170 31.07 -11.29 9.94
N PHE A 171 29.79 -11.62 9.79
CA PHE A 171 28.83 -11.76 10.88
C PHE A 171 28.21 -13.14 10.86
N ARG A 172 27.84 -13.66 12.03
CA ARG A 172 27.19 -14.95 12.19
C ARG A 172 25.74 -14.75 12.63
N ALA A 173 24.80 -15.46 12.02
CA ALA A 173 23.40 -15.46 12.46
C ALA A 173 22.76 -16.86 12.43
N GLY A 174 21.79 -17.11 13.30
CA GLY A 174 20.99 -18.35 13.25
C GLY A 174 19.98 -18.39 12.09
N PHE A 175 19.53 -17.22 11.63
CA PHE A 175 18.59 -17.04 10.53
C PHE A 175 18.90 -15.75 9.74
N VAL A 176 18.62 -15.75 8.43
CA VAL A 176 18.83 -14.58 7.55
C VAL A 176 17.52 -14.16 6.88
N VAL A 177 17.15 -12.89 7.00
CA VAL A 177 16.02 -12.30 6.29
C VAL A 177 16.53 -11.33 5.23
N ASP A 178 16.23 -11.58 3.96
CA ASP A 178 16.54 -10.66 2.87
C ASP A 178 15.38 -9.68 2.63
N ALA A 179 15.66 -8.41 2.86
CA ALA A 179 14.78 -7.26 2.64
C ALA A 179 15.30 -6.33 1.53
N GLY A 180 16.21 -6.80 0.67
CA GLY A 180 16.93 -6.04 -0.36
C GLY A 180 16.12 -5.62 -1.59
N GLY A 181 14.84 -5.99 -1.66
CA GLY A 181 13.95 -5.60 -2.75
C GLY A 181 14.28 -6.31 -4.07
N MET A 182 14.13 -5.60 -5.20
CA MET A 182 14.44 -6.14 -6.53
C MET A 182 15.88 -6.69 -6.62
N ARG A 183 16.82 -6.10 -5.90
CA ARG A 183 18.23 -6.54 -5.81
C ARG A 183 18.48 -7.47 -4.61
N SER A 184 17.56 -8.41 -4.38
CA SER A 184 17.69 -9.44 -3.33
C SER A 184 18.96 -10.25 -3.53
N LEU A 185 19.85 -10.24 -2.54
CA LEU A 185 21.09 -11.01 -2.56
C LEU A 185 20.79 -12.51 -2.52
N LEU A 186 19.94 -12.96 -1.59
CA LEU A 186 19.57 -14.37 -1.47
C LEU A 186 18.78 -14.84 -2.69
N GLY A 187 17.97 -13.96 -3.28
CA GLY A 187 17.25 -14.23 -4.51
C GLY A 187 18.17 -14.67 -5.66
N GLU A 188 19.29 -13.98 -5.83
CA GLU A 188 20.31 -14.31 -6.84
C GLU A 188 21.19 -15.49 -6.40
N GLN A 189 21.75 -15.44 -5.18
CA GLN A 189 22.73 -16.41 -4.70
C GLN A 189 22.17 -17.84 -4.60
N LEU A 190 20.90 -17.97 -4.23
CA LEU A 190 20.22 -19.27 -4.08
C LEU A 190 19.46 -19.68 -5.36
N ASP A 191 19.70 -19.00 -6.49
CA ASP A 191 19.03 -19.27 -7.77
C ASP A 191 17.49 -19.26 -7.64
N LEU A 192 16.94 -18.30 -6.88
CA LEU A 192 15.49 -18.25 -6.64
C LEU A 192 14.76 -17.48 -7.73
N ARG A 193 15.43 -16.56 -8.42
CA ARG A 193 14.83 -15.74 -9.46
C ARG A 193 14.33 -16.60 -10.62
N ILE A 194 13.10 -16.33 -11.04
CA ILE A 194 12.46 -16.96 -12.20
C ILE A 194 11.90 -15.89 -13.13
N ASP A 195 11.63 -16.26 -14.37
CA ASP A 195 10.79 -15.43 -15.23
C ASP A 195 9.43 -15.23 -14.53
N PRO A 196 9.02 -13.98 -14.26
CA PRO A 196 7.80 -13.72 -13.50
C PRO A 196 6.59 -14.32 -14.22
N PRO A 197 5.87 -15.27 -13.59
CA PRO A 197 4.73 -15.97 -14.17
C PRO A 197 3.46 -15.11 -14.12
N TYR A 198 3.62 -13.79 -14.20
CA TYR A 198 2.59 -12.80 -14.03
C TYR A 198 2.03 -12.36 -15.39
N ARG A 199 0.70 -12.20 -15.43
CA ARG A 199 -0.05 -11.67 -16.58
C ARG A 199 0.30 -10.21 -16.83
N THR A 200 0.53 -9.45 -15.76
CA THR A 200 0.94 -8.05 -15.85
C THR A 200 2.31 -7.95 -16.49
N ARG A 201 2.40 -7.12 -17.54
CA ARG A 201 3.61 -6.87 -18.31
C ARG A 201 3.79 -5.37 -18.47
N SER A 202 4.20 -4.70 -17.38
CA SER A 202 4.34 -3.25 -17.36
C SER A 202 5.77 -2.80 -17.08
N ARG A 203 6.10 -1.62 -17.57
CA ARG A 203 7.33 -0.89 -17.29
C ARG A 203 7.01 0.48 -16.71
N THR A 204 7.97 1.09 -16.02
CA THR A 204 7.75 2.36 -15.34
C THR A 204 8.85 3.36 -15.66
N ILE A 205 8.47 4.64 -15.73
CA ILE A 205 9.38 5.78 -15.81
C ILE A 205 8.96 6.77 -14.74
N PHE A 206 9.84 7.16 -13.83
CA PHE A 206 9.44 8.01 -12.72
C PHE A 206 10.53 8.94 -12.18
N ASN A 207 10.06 9.95 -11.45
CA ASN A 207 10.89 10.94 -10.79
C ASN A 207 10.15 11.61 -9.62
N HIS A 208 10.88 12.40 -8.83
CA HIS A 208 10.30 13.46 -8.02
C HIS A 208 10.41 14.78 -8.77
N PHE A 209 9.38 15.61 -8.65
CA PHE A 209 9.28 16.90 -9.29
C PHE A 209 9.00 17.99 -8.26
N VAL A 210 9.45 19.21 -8.55
CA VAL A 210 8.88 20.44 -7.96
C VAL A 210 7.97 21.10 -8.99
N GLY A 211 7.03 21.94 -8.55
CA GLY A 211 6.19 22.74 -9.45
C GLY A 211 5.11 21.96 -10.19
N VAL A 212 4.70 20.80 -9.67
CA VAL A 212 3.52 20.06 -10.16
C VAL A 212 2.27 20.78 -9.65
N GLU A 213 1.37 21.13 -10.56
CA GLU A 213 0.14 21.83 -10.21
C GLU A 213 -0.85 20.88 -9.50
N PRO A 214 -1.56 21.31 -8.44
CA PRO A 214 -2.70 20.58 -7.93
C PRO A 214 -3.74 20.32 -9.05
N PHE A 215 -4.11 19.05 -9.25
CA PHE A 215 -5.07 18.67 -10.30
C PHE A 215 -6.39 19.46 -10.22
N ASP A 216 -6.84 19.79 -9.00
CA ASP A 216 -8.03 20.61 -8.76
C ASP A 216 -7.96 22.04 -9.36
N ARG A 217 -6.78 22.52 -9.78
CA ARG A 217 -6.60 23.81 -10.50
C ARG A 217 -6.68 23.67 -12.03
N VAL A 218 -6.42 22.49 -12.58
CA VAL A 218 -6.35 22.26 -14.04
C VAL A 218 -7.48 21.38 -14.58
N ALA A 219 -8.16 20.65 -13.70
CA ALA A 219 -9.34 19.86 -13.99
C ALA A 219 -10.62 20.72 -13.96
N PRO A 220 -11.71 20.25 -14.58
CA PRO A 220 -13.03 20.84 -14.40
C PRO A 220 -13.39 21.01 -12.92
N PRO A 221 -14.18 22.02 -12.54
CA PRO A 221 -14.50 22.28 -11.14
C PRO A 221 -15.37 21.17 -10.54
N ARG A 222 -15.26 20.96 -9.22
CA ARG A 222 -16.05 19.97 -8.43
C ARG A 222 -17.54 19.91 -8.73
N LYS A 223 -18.17 21.03 -9.08
CA LYS A 223 -19.60 21.07 -9.43
C LYS A 223 -19.94 20.26 -10.70
N GLN A 224 -18.95 19.88 -11.51
CA GLN A 224 -19.11 19.06 -12.71
C GLN A 224 -18.74 17.60 -12.42
N HIS A 225 -17.55 17.34 -11.85
CA HIS A 225 -17.11 15.96 -11.60
C HIS A 225 -17.70 15.31 -10.33
N LEU A 226 -18.31 16.10 -9.43
CA LEU A 226 -19.04 15.66 -8.23
C LEU A 226 -18.26 14.83 -7.19
N MET A 227 -16.95 14.64 -7.36
CA MET A 227 -16.14 13.89 -6.39
C MET A 227 -15.97 14.66 -5.06
N PRO A 228 -16.10 13.98 -3.90
CA PRO A 228 -16.18 14.64 -2.60
C PRO A 228 -14.83 15.16 -2.10
N SER A 229 -13.74 14.43 -2.35
CA SER A 229 -12.40 14.76 -1.89
C SER A 229 -11.58 15.43 -3.00
N PRO A 230 -10.81 16.50 -2.71
CA PRO A 230 -9.89 17.08 -3.69
C PRO A 230 -8.89 16.04 -4.21
N PHE A 231 -8.68 15.98 -5.52
CA PHE A 231 -7.79 14.98 -6.13
C PHE A 231 -6.34 15.17 -5.68
N SER A 232 -5.88 16.41 -5.57
CA SER A 232 -4.53 16.75 -5.10
C SER A 232 -4.25 16.35 -3.65
N GLN A 233 -5.28 16.07 -2.85
CA GLN A 233 -5.12 15.57 -1.47
C GLN A 233 -5.20 14.05 -1.37
N GLY A 234 -5.04 13.34 -2.49
CA GLY A 234 -5.01 11.88 -2.57
C GLY A 234 -3.93 11.40 -3.54
N THR A 235 -3.90 10.09 -3.77
CA THR A 235 -3.11 9.50 -4.84
C THR A 235 -3.92 9.60 -6.12
N LEU A 236 -3.47 10.42 -7.06
CA LEU A 236 -4.12 10.60 -8.35
C LEU A 236 -3.53 9.63 -9.38
N HIS A 237 -4.42 9.00 -10.15
CA HIS A 237 -4.11 8.06 -11.22
C HIS A 237 -4.71 8.64 -12.49
N HIS A 238 -3.87 9.03 -13.43
CA HIS A 238 -4.30 9.34 -14.79
C HIS A 238 -4.33 8.05 -15.59
N LEU A 239 -5.50 7.63 -16.05
CA LEU A 239 -5.70 6.38 -16.77
C LEU A 239 -5.83 6.65 -18.26
N PHE A 240 -5.25 5.80 -19.09
CA PHE A 240 -5.37 5.86 -20.54
C PHE A 240 -5.16 4.46 -21.15
N GLU A 241 -5.49 4.29 -22.43
CA GLU A 241 -5.31 3.00 -23.10
C GLU A 241 -3.84 2.57 -23.06
N GLY A 242 -3.59 1.37 -22.50
CA GLY A 242 -2.25 0.78 -22.37
C GLY A 242 -1.36 1.39 -21.29
N GLY A 243 -1.87 2.26 -20.41
CA GLY A 243 -1.02 2.81 -19.34
C GLY A 243 -1.72 3.71 -18.35
N TRP A 244 -0.94 4.15 -17.35
CA TRP A 244 -1.41 5.10 -16.36
C TRP A 244 -0.26 5.91 -15.76
N ALA A 245 -0.56 7.05 -15.16
CA ALA A 245 0.41 7.85 -14.42
C ALA A 245 -0.04 8.11 -12.99
N TRP A 246 0.87 8.02 -12.02
CA TRP A 246 0.61 8.47 -10.66
C TRP A 246 1.05 9.92 -10.47
N VAL A 247 0.31 10.65 -9.64
CA VAL A 247 0.72 11.93 -9.05
C VAL A 247 0.49 11.85 -7.55
N ILE A 248 1.59 11.84 -6.79
CA ILE A 248 1.65 11.65 -5.33
C ILE A 248 2.35 12.88 -4.72
N PRO A 249 1.60 13.94 -4.40
CA PRO A 249 2.18 15.14 -3.82
C PRO A 249 2.54 14.96 -2.34
N PHE A 250 3.68 15.51 -1.94
CA PHE A 250 4.09 15.68 -0.54
C PHE A 250 3.74 17.09 -0.02
N ASP A 251 3.48 18.01 -0.94
CA ASP A 251 3.18 19.42 -0.74
C ASP A 251 1.66 19.71 -0.70
N ASN A 252 0.84 18.75 -0.26
CA ASN A 252 -0.63 18.81 -0.41
C ASN A 252 -1.43 19.07 0.87
N HIS A 253 -0.77 19.46 1.95
CA HIS A 253 -1.42 19.90 3.18
C HIS A 253 -0.72 21.10 3.80
N VAL A 254 -1.49 21.92 4.52
CA VAL A 254 -0.93 23.06 5.24
C VAL A 254 0.06 22.56 6.29
N GLY A 255 1.24 23.19 6.33
CA GLY A 255 2.31 22.85 7.28
C GLY A 255 3.24 21.73 6.82
N THR A 256 3.13 21.25 5.56
CA THR A 256 4.18 20.43 4.95
C THR A 256 5.48 21.23 4.80
N THR A 257 6.62 20.55 4.94
CA THR A 257 7.95 21.13 4.69
C THR A 257 8.52 20.74 3.33
N SER A 258 7.80 19.93 2.55
CA SER A 258 8.21 19.48 1.23
C SER A 258 7.54 20.30 0.12
N GLN A 259 8.25 20.48 -0.99
CA GLN A 259 7.72 21.00 -2.27
C GLN A 259 7.71 19.91 -3.36
N LEU A 260 7.98 18.67 -2.96
CA LEU A 260 8.14 17.57 -3.90
C LEU A 260 6.79 16.92 -4.21
N CYS A 261 6.69 16.40 -5.43
CA CYS A 261 5.63 15.54 -5.89
C CYS A 261 6.26 14.35 -6.61
N SER A 262 5.89 13.13 -6.20
CA SER A 262 6.29 11.92 -6.89
C SER A 262 5.37 11.71 -8.10
N VAL A 263 5.96 11.59 -9.29
CA VAL A 263 5.24 11.37 -10.54
C VAL A 263 5.93 10.26 -11.32
N GLY A 264 5.14 9.32 -11.81
CA GLY A 264 5.62 8.24 -12.66
C GLY A 264 4.56 7.76 -13.62
N ILE A 265 4.99 7.22 -14.74
CA ILE A 265 4.14 6.65 -15.78
C ILE A 265 4.45 5.17 -15.88
N ASN A 266 3.41 4.37 -15.86
CA ASN A 266 3.44 2.94 -16.05
C ASN A 266 2.78 2.59 -17.38
N LEU A 267 3.46 1.76 -18.15
CA LEU A 267 3.13 1.48 -19.54
C LEU A 267 3.09 -0.03 -19.73
N ASP A 268 2.03 -0.51 -20.37
CA ASP A 268 1.97 -1.88 -20.90
C ASP A 268 3.06 -2.03 -21.97
N ILE A 269 3.92 -3.04 -21.81
CA ILE A 269 5.06 -3.28 -22.69
C ILE A 269 4.60 -3.71 -24.08
N ASP A 270 3.45 -4.38 -24.18
CA ASP A 270 2.93 -4.91 -25.44
C ASP A 270 2.23 -3.80 -26.26
N VAL A 271 1.80 -2.70 -25.61
CA VAL A 271 1.23 -1.50 -26.27
C VAL A 271 2.31 -0.43 -26.51
N TYR A 272 3.14 -0.18 -25.51
CA TYR A 272 4.20 0.83 -25.54
C TYR A 272 5.55 0.16 -25.23
N PRO A 273 6.15 -0.56 -26.21
CA PRO A 273 7.46 -1.14 -26.02
C PRO A 273 8.50 -0.04 -25.78
N LYS A 274 9.50 -0.35 -24.95
CA LYS A 274 10.60 0.57 -24.71
C LYS A 274 11.40 0.75 -26.01
N ARG A 275 11.73 2.00 -26.33
CA ARG A 275 12.54 2.34 -27.49
C ARG A 275 13.98 2.63 -27.07
N ASP A 276 14.93 2.17 -27.86
CA ASP A 276 16.37 2.38 -27.59
C ASP A 276 16.89 3.72 -28.12
N ASP A 277 16.12 4.41 -28.96
CA ASP A 277 16.47 5.67 -29.61
C ASP A 277 16.06 6.92 -28.80
N GLU A 278 15.45 6.74 -27.63
CA GLU A 278 14.94 7.82 -26.78
C GLU A 278 15.46 7.70 -25.34
N THR A 279 15.76 8.84 -24.72
CA THR A 279 16.07 8.89 -23.29
C THR A 279 14.79 8.72 -22.46
N PRO A 280 14.88 8.22 -21.21
CA PRO A 280 13.72 8.15 -20.31
C PRO A 280 12.99 9.47 -20.10
N GLU A 281 13.71 10.60 -20.15
CA GLU A 281 13.12 11.92 -20.01
C GLU A 281 12.29 12.30 -21.24
N GLU A 282 12.85 12.11 -22.44
CA GLU A 282 12.13 12.37 -23.70
C GLU A 282 10.86 11.55 -23.80
N GLU A 283 10.94 10.25 -23.50
CA GLU A 283 9.80 9.34 -23.50
C GLU A 283 8.74 9.75 -22.46
N PHE A 284 9.16 10.08 -21.23
CA PHE A 284 8.23 10.54 -20.19
C PHE A 284 7.44 11.78 -20.65
N TRP A 285 8.13 12.77 -21.21
CA TRP A 285 7.48 13.98 -21.70
C TRP A 285 6.65 13.75 -22.95
N ALA A 286 7.04 12.83 -23.84
CA ALA A 286 6.22 12.42 -24.97
C ALA A 286 4.87 11.89 -24.49
N HIS A 287 4.85 11.02 -23.48
CA HIS A 287 3.60 10.54 -22.89
C HIS A 287 2.79 11.63 -22.18
N VAL A 288 3.43 12.51 -21.39
CA VAL A 288 2.73 13.64 -20.75
C VAL A 288 2.05 14.55 -21.77
N ASN A 289 2.72 14.82 -22.90
CA ASN A 289 2.24 15.75 -23.93
C ASN A 289 1.09 15.20 -24.78
N ARG A 290 0.80 13.89 -24.74
CA ARG A 290 -0.37 13.28 -25.40
C ARG A 290 -1.70 13.72 -24.77
N PHE A 291 -1.69 14.15 -23.51
CA PHE A 291 -2.89 14.42 -22.73
C PHE A 291 -2.93 15.88 -22.26
N PRO A 292 -3.75 16.75 -22.90
CA PRO A 292 -3.78 18.19 -22.62
C PRO A 292 -3.93 18.59 -21.15
N THR A 293 -4.71 17.85 -20.36
CA THR A 293 -4.88 18.16 -18.93
C THR A 293 -3.65 17.78 -18.10
N ILE A 294 -3.00 16.64 -18.39
CA ILE A 294 -1.76 16.22 -17.71
C ILE A 294 -0.63 17.19 -18.07
N GLN A 295 -0.52 17.58 -19.35
CA GLN A 295 0.43 18.60 -19.79
C GLN A 295 0.26 19.92 -19.03
N ARG A 296 -0.98 20.40 -18.84
CA ARG A 296 -1.24 21.60 -18.02
C ARG A 296 -0.80 21.41 -16.57
N GLN A 297 -1.04 20.24 -16.00
CA GLN A 297 -0.63 19.93 -14.63
C GLN A 297 0.89 19.95 -14.45
N MET A 298 1.62 19.45 -15.45
CA MET A 298 3.06 19.29 -15.43
C MET A 298 3.81 20.47 -16.06
N ARG A 299 3.12 21.54 -16.51
CA ARG A 299 3.71 22.64 -17.29
C ARG A 299 4.91 23.32 -16.60
N ALA A 300 4.86 23.46 -15.28
CA ALA A 300 5.93 24.07 -14.49
C ALA A 300 6.80 23.04 -13.76
N ALA A 301 6.53 21.74 -13.97
CA ALA A 301 7.18 20.66 -13.25
C ALA A 301 8.65 20.51 -13.67
N ARG A 302 9.54 20.36 -12.69
CA ARG A 302 10.96 20.11 -12.93
C ARG A 302 11.42 18.90 -12.13
N ALA A 303 12.01 17.93 -12.82
CA ALA A 303 12.61 16.77 -12.19
C ALA A 303 13.75 17.20 -11.25
N VAL A 304 13.84 16.61 -10.06
CA VAL A 304 14.88 16.96 -9.05
C VAL A 304 16.02 15.95 -8.97
N ARG A 305 16.04 14.98 -9.89
CA ARG A 305 17.04 13.90 -9.98
C ARG A 305 16.97 13.24 -11.36
N PRO A 306 17.92 12.36 -11.70
CA PRO A 306 17.83 11.55 -12.92
C PRO A 306 16.57 10.69 -12.94
N TYR A 307 15.97 10.54 -14.13
CA TYR A 307 14.84 9.65 -14.34
C TYR A 307 15.24 8.20 -14.12
N THR A 308 14.36 7.44 -13.47
CA THR A 308 14.46 5.98 -13.40
C THR A 308 13.52 5.36 -14.41
N SER A 309 13.99 4.42 -15.22
CA SER A 309 13.20 3.67 -16.21
C SER A 309 13.48 2.17 -16.10
N SER A 310 12.42 1.35 -16.11
CA SER A 310 12.52 -0.11 -16.11
C SER A 310 12.27 -0.70 -17.51
N ASN A 311 12.68 -1.97 -17.71
CA ASN A 311 12.33 -2.74 -18.93
C ASN A 311 11.03 -3.53 -18.69
N ARG A 312 11.05 -4.45 -17.74
CA ARG A 312 9.86 -5.07 -17.14
C ARG A 312 9.95 -4.85 -15.64
N SER A 313 8.88 -4.34 -15.04
CA SER A 313 8.87 -4.04 -13.60
C SER A 313 8.67 -5.29 -12.76
N GLN A 314 7.92 -6.25 -13.29
CA GLN A 314 7.63 -7.50 -12.59
C GLN A 314 8.88 -8.35 -12.43
N PHE A 315 9.02 -8.98 -11.27
CA PHE A 315 9.99 -10.03 -10.99
C PHE A 315 9.38 -11.02 -9.98
N ALA A 316 9.91 -12.23 -9.92
CA ALA A 316 9.44 -13.26 -9.00
C ALA A 316 10.57 -14.18 -8.53
N SER A 317 10.37 -14.78 -7.35
CA SER A 317 11.21 -15.87 -6.83
C SER A 317 10.41 -17.19 -6.79
N LYS A 318 11.00 -18.34 -7.11
CA LYS A 318 10.31 -19.65 -6.99
C LYS A 318 10.00 -20.05 -5.55
N GLN A 319 10.78 -19.53 -4.60
CA GLN A 319 10.69 -19.84 -3.18
C GLN A 319 10.98 -18.59 -2.35
N ILE A 320 10.35 -18.49 -1.18
CA ILE A 320 10.42 -17.32 -0.28
C ILE A 320 11.03 -17.70 1.07
N VAL A 321 10.90 -18.96 1.49
CA VAL A 321 11.41 -19.45 2.77
C VAL A 321 12.18 -20.73 2.53
N GLY A 322 13.28 -20.92 3.25
CA GLY A 322 14.05 -22.15 3.23
C GLY A 322 14.79 -22.35 4.55
N ASP A 323 15.69 -23.33 4.59
CA ASP A 323 16.39 -23.64 5.83
C ASP A 323 17.23 -22.44 6.27
N ARG A 324 16.85 -21.85 7.41
CA ARG A 324 17.49 -20.67 8.01
C ARG A 324 17.44 -19.37 7.20
N TRP A 325 16.52 -19.23 6.24
CA TRP A 325 16.34 -17.97 5.53
C TRP A 325 14.89 -17.67 5.09
N ALA A 326 14.61 -16.38 4.91
CA ALA A 326 13.37 -15.90 4.29
C ALA A 326 13.59 -14.63 3.46
N LEU A 327 12.83 -14.46 2.38
CA LEU A 327 12.71 -13.20 1.65
C LEU A 327 11.48 -12.44 2.17
N LEU A 328 11.60 -11.13 2.38
CA LEU A 328 10.43 -10.28 2.55
C LEU A 328 9.66 -10.11 1.23
N PRO A 329 8.36 -9.76 1.24
CA PRO A 329 7.54 -9.75 0.03
C PRO A 329 8.12 -8.95 -1.12
N HIS A 330 8.60 -7.74 -0.85
CA HIS A 330 9.21 -6.86 -1.85
C HIS A 330 10.59 -7.35 -2.34
N ALA A 331 11.25 -8.25 -1.62
CA ALA A 331 12.45 -8.94 -2.08
C ALA A 331 12.11 -10.15 -2.97
N SER A 332 10.95 -10.76 -2.76
CA SER A 332 10.49 -11.93 -3.50
C SER A 332 9.82 -11.59 -4.83
N ASP A 333 8.84 -10.70 -4.83
CA ASP A 333 8.06 -10.39 -6.04
C ASP A 333 7.62 -8.93 -6.10
N PHE A 334 7.28 -8.50 -7.32
CA PHE A 334 6.64 -7.23 -7.57
C PHE A 334 5.68 -7.34 -8.76
N ILE A 335 4.52 -6.67 -8.68
CA ILE A 335 3.53 -6.58 -9.76
C ILE A 335 3.59 -5.19 -10.37
N ASP A 336 2.92 -4.21 -9.77
CA ASP A 336 2.79 -2.85 -10.29
C ASP A 336 2.52 -1.92 -9.09
N PRO A 337 2.91 -0.62 -9.15
CA PRO A 337 2.56 0.34 -8.11
C PRO A 337 1.05 0.59 -7.96
N LEU A 338 0.22 0.19 -8.93
CA LEU A 338 -1.24 0.35 -8.89
C LEU A 338 -1.83 -0.29 -7.62
N PHE A 339 -2.76 0.42 -6.97
CA PHE A 339 -3.38 0.07 -5.69
C PHE A 339 -2.44 0.02 -4.47
N SER A 340 -1.16 0.35 -4.62
CA SER A 340 -0.18 0.48 -3.53
C SER A 340 -0.07 -0.77 -2.64
N SER A 341 -0.16 -1.95 -3.25
CA SER A 341 -0.27 -3.24 -2.55
C SER A 341 0.99 -3.65 -1.78
N GLY A 342 2.18 -3.32 -2.28
CA GLY A 342 3.45 -3.83 -1.74
C GLY A 342 3.67 -3.55 -0.25
N LEU A 343 3.33 -2.35 0.22
CA LEU A 343 3.42 -2.02 1.65
C LEU A 343 2.39 -2.80 2.48
N ALA A 344 1.16 -2.94 2.00
CA ALA A 344 0.13 -3.72 2.68
C ALA A 344 0.53 -5.19 2.83
N VAL A 345 1.03 -5.82 1.76
CA VAL A 345 1.52 -7.21 1.79
C VAL A 345 2.68 -7.34 2.76
N THR A 346 3.60 -6.36 2.76
CA THR A 346 4.71 -6.33 3.71
C THR A 346 4.21 -6.31 5.16
N MET A 347 3.30 -5.41 5.54
CA MET A 347 2.80 -5.33 6.92
C MET A 347 2.07 -6.62 7.35
N MET A 348 1.29 -7.23 6.44
CA MET A 348 0.64 -8.52 6.69
C MET A 348 1.68 -9.61 6.98
N ILE A 349 2.73 -9.68 6.16
CA ILE A 349 3.76 -10.72 6.32
C ILE A 349 4.65 -10.47 7.53
N LEU A 350 4.94 -9.22 7.88
CA LEU A 350 5.61 -8.92 9.15
C LEU A 350 4.78 -9.36 10.36
N ASN A 351 3.44 -9.28 10.27
CA ASN A 351 2.57 -9.80 11.33
C ASN A 351 2.75 -11.31 11.50
N ALA A 352 2.93 -12.06 10.41
CA ALA A 352 3.12 -13.51 10.49
C ALA A 352 4.56 -13.93 10.81
N LEU A 353 5.55 -13.26 10.23
CA LEU A 353 6.97 -13.60 10.35
C LEU A 353 7.53 -13.22 11.73
N GLY A 354 7.09 -12.09 12.30
CA GLY A 354 7.62 -11.59 13.57
C GLY A 354 7.51 -12.60 14.72
N HIS A 355 6.30 -13.10 15.01
CA HIS A 355 6.09 -14.04 16.11
C HIS A 355 6.75 -15.41 15.87
N ARG A 356 6.79 -15.86 14.61
CA ARG A 356 7.46 -17.10 14.21
C ARG A 356 8.97 -17.04 14.43
N LEU A 357 9.61 -15.93 14.08
CA LEU A 357 11.04 -15.75 14.35
C LEU A 357 11.32 -15.62 15.84
N ILE A 358 10.48 -14.91 16.59
CA ILE A 358 10.61 -14.80 18.05
C ILE A 358 10.52 -16.18 18.71
N SER A 359 9.56 -17.03 18.32
CA SER A 359 9.45 -18.38 18.87
C SER A 359 10.57 -19.30 18.39
N ALA A 360 10.93 -19.26 17.11
CA ALA A 360 12.03 -20.05 16.54
C ALA A 360 13.36 -19.81 17.27
N VAL A 361 13.70 -18.54 17.56
CA VAL A 361 14.90 -18.17 18.32
C VAL A 361 14.86 -18.72 19.76
N ARG A 362 13.71 -18.62 20.44
CA ARG A 362 13.54 -19.12 21.82
C ARG A 362 13.61 -20.63 21.91
N GLU A 363 13.09 -21.32 20.90
CA GLU A 363 12.98 -22.77 20.85
C GLU A 363 14.19 -23.44 20.18
N GLY A 364 15.05 -22.66 19.51
CA GLY A 364 16.18 -23.18 18.73
C GLY A 364 15.75 -23.95 17.49
N ASP A 365 14.56 -23.69 16.96
CA ASP A 365 13.94 -24.44 15.86
C ASP A 365 13.60 -23.51 14.69
N PHE A 366 14.44 -23.59 13.65
CA PHE A 366 14.31 -22.83 12.40
C PHE A 366 13.82 -23.68 11.22
N SER A 367 13.15 -24.81 11.52
CA SER A 367 12.55 -25.67 10.50
C SER A 367 11.67 -24.90 9.51
N VAL A 368 11.75 -25.28 8.25
CA VAL A 368 11.11 -24.56 7.13
C VAL A 368 9.60 -24.54 7.27
N GLU A 369 9.03 -25.60 7.82
CA GLU A 369 7.59 -25.81 8.06
C GLU A 369 6.97 -24.67 8.87
N ARG A 370 7.74 -24.08 9.81
CA ARG A 370 7.29 -22.93 10.61
C ARG A 370 6.97 -21.71 9.74
N PHE A 371 7.67 -21.56 8.63
CA PHE A 371 7.65 -20.37 7.77
C PHE A 371 6.83 -20.57 6.48
N GLU A 372 6.30 -21.76 6.19
CA GLU A 372 5.51 -22.05 4.98
C GLU A 372 4.30 -21.11 4.79
N TYR A 373 3.70 -20.66 5.89
CA TYR A 373 2.63 -19.66 5.86
C TYR A 373 3.07 -18.39 5.10
N VAL A 374 4.28 -17.90 5.38
CA VAL A 374 4.83 -16.67 4.78
C VAL A 374 4.92 -16.83 3.27
N GLN A 375 5.43 -17.97 2.79
CA GLN A 375 5.49 -18.26 1.36
C GLN A 375 4.11 -18.32 0.72
N THR A 376 3.22 -19.13 1.30
CA THR A 376 1.88 -19.37 0.75
C THR A 376 1.10 -18.07 0.58
N TRP A 377 1.11 -17.22 1.60
CA TRP A 377 0.30 -16.00 1.63
C TRP A 377 0.93 -14.83 0.89
N THR A 378 2.26 -14.77 0.81
CA THR A 378 2.94 -13.82 -0.08
C THR A 378 2.61 -14.14 -1.54
N LYS A 379 2.78 -15.40 -1.97
CA LYS A 379 2.50 -15.81 -3.35
C LYS A 379 1.02 -15.67 -3.72
N ARG A 380 0.10 -16.04 -2.82
CA ARG A 380 -1.34 -15.87 -3.06
C ARG A 380 -1.71 -14.40 -3.19
N SER A 381 -1.13 -13.51 -2.36
CA SER A 381 -1.37 -12.07 -2.46
C SER A 381 -0.89 -11.50 -3.79
N PHE A 382 0.32 -11.86 -4.24
CA PHE A 382 0.82 -11.36 -5.52
C PHE A 382 0.07 -11.91 -6.73
N ARG A 383 -0.40 -13.16 -6.72
CA ARG A 383 -1.29 -13.67 -7.78
C ARG A 383 -2.62 -12.90 -7.83
N TYR A 384 -3.22 -12.63 -6.68
CA TYR A 384 -4.44 -11.82 -6.61
C TYR A 384 -4.21 -10.41 -7.19
N TYR A 385 -3.11 -9.74 -6.79
CA TYR A 385 -2.80 -8.41 -7.31
C TYR A 385 -2.41 -8.43 -8.79
N ASP A 386 -1.78 -9.49 -9.29
CA ASP A 386 -1.51 -9.65 -10.71
C ASP A 386 -2.80 -9.66 -11.53
N ASP A 387 -3.80 -10.44 -11.12
CA ASP A 387 -5.11 -10.47 -11.79
C ASP A 387 -5.81 -9.12 -11.69
N LEU A 388 -5.77 -8.52 -10.49
CA LEU A 388 -6.39 -7.24 -10.24
C LEU A 388 -5.80 -6.13 -11.13
N VAL A 389 -4.48 -6.10 -11.26
CA VAL A 389 -3.74 -5.10 -12.04
C VAL A 389 -3.88 -5.39 -13.53
N SER A 390 -3.63 -6.61 -13.98
CA SER A 390 -3.69 -6.97 -15.41
C SER A 390 -5.03 -6.59 -16.02
N PHE A 391 -6.14 -6.89 -15.35
CA PHE A 391 -7.46 -6.52 -15.84
C PHE A 391 -7.80 -5.03 -15.64
N SER A 392 -7.11 -4.32 -14.75
CA SER A 392 -7.20 -2.85 -14.73
C SER A 392 -6.68 -2.25 -16.05
N TYR A 393 -5.52 -2.69 -16.53
CA TYR A 393 -4.99 -2.27 -17.83
C TYR A 393 -5.95 -2.62 -18.97
N THR A 394 -6.50 -3.84 -18.97
CA THR A 394 -7.50 -4.27 -19.95
C THR A 394 -8.71 -3.33 -20.01
N SER A 395 -9.13 -2.77 -18.88
CA SER A 395 -10.34 -1.93 -18.81
C SER A 395 -10.16 -0.49 -19.28
N TRP A 396 -8.92 -0.01 -19.50
CA TRP A 396 -8.66 1.41 -19.76
C TRP A 396 -8.82 1.84 -21.22
N ASP A 397 -9.27 0.95 -22.09
CA ASP A 397 -9.82 1.31 -23.40
C ASP A 397 -11.30 1.77 -23.31
N HIS A 398 -11.99 1.53 -22.18
CA HIS A 398 -13.40 1.89 -22.00
C HIS A 398 -13.74 2.30 -20.55
N PHE A 399 -14.10 3.58 -20.35
CA PHE A 399 -14.36 4.13 -19.01
C PHE A 399 -15.44 3.35 -18.22
N ASP A 400 -16.55 2.95 -18.84
CA ASP A 400 -17.60 2.22 -18.11
C ASP A 400 -17.15 0.83 -17.64
N LEU A 401 -16.28 0.17 -18.41
CA LEU A 401 -15.69 -1.10 -18.00
C LEU A 401 -14.73 -0.91 -16.83
N TRP A 402 -13.91 0.14 -16.87
CA TRP A 402 -13.11 0.55 -15.71
C TRP A 402 -13.99 0.83 -14.48
N ASN A 403 -15.09 1.57 -14.64
CA ASN A 403 -16.00 1.89 -13.55
C ASN A 403 -16.62 0.63 -12.92
N ALA A 404 -16.95 -0.38 -13.74
CA ALA A 404 -17.39 -1.69 -13.29
C ALA A 404 -16.26 -2.43 -12.53
N TRP A 405 -15.08 -2.56 -13.14
CA TRP A 405 -13.94 -3.30 -12.59
C TRP A 405 -13.43 -2.71 -11.27
N HIS A 406 -13.27 -1.39 -11.19
CA HIS A 406 -12.81 -0.66 -10.01
C HIS A 406 -13.66 -0.95 -8.74
N ARG A 407 -14.93 -1.33 -8.90
CA ARG A 407 -15.82 -1.72 -7.77
C ARG A 407 -15.36 -2.99 -7.07
N VAL A 408 -14.78 -3.91 -7.82
CA VAL A 408 -14.25 -5.18 -7.30
C VAL A 408 -13.16 -4.88 -6.28
N TRP A 409 -12.19 -4.03 -6.65
CA TRP A 409 -11.14 -3.55 -5.74
C TRP A 409 -11.72 -2.78 -4.55
N CYS A 410 -12.62 -1.84 -4.79
CA CYS A 410 -13.28 -1.05 -3.75
C CYS A 410 -13.94 -1.92 -2.65
N LEU A 411 -14.58 -3.00 -3.05
CA LEU A 411 -15.23 -3.94 -2.13
C LEU A 411 -14.20 -4.78 -1.37
N ALA A 412 -13.19 -5.27 -2.09
CA ALA A 412 -12.10 -6.07 -1.56
C ALA A 412 -11.34 -5.34 -0.44
N THR A 413 -10.96 -4.09 -0.69
CA THR A 413 -10.19 -3.28 0.27
C THR A 413 -11.01 -2.96 1.52
N MET A 414 -12.31 -2.72 1.38
CA MET A 414 -13.20 -2.50 2.52
C MET A 414 -13.17 -3.68 3.49
N TYR A 415 -13.36 -4.90 2.98
CA TYR A 415 -13.36 -6.09 3.83
C TYR A 415 -11.97 -6.42 4.39
N GLY A 416 -10.92 -6.27 3.58
CA GLY A 416 -9.54 -6.47 4.03
C GLY A 416 -9.13 -5.54 5.17
N ALA A 417 -9.38 -4.24 5.01
CA ALA A 417 -9.06 -3.24 6.02
C ALA A 417 -9.94 -3.39 7.28
N ASN A 418 -11.24 -3.65 7.09
CA ASN A 418 -12.16 -3.81 8.22
C ASN A 418 -11.86 -5.07 9.04
N ALA A 419 -11.47 -6.19 8.42
CA ALA A 419 -11.01 -7.39 9.12
C ALA A 419 -9.90 -7.05 10.13
N GLN A 420 -8.85 -6.36 9.67
CA GLN A 420 -7.76 -5.94 10.53
C GLN A 420 -8.24 -4.97 11.62
N MET A 421 -9.10 -4.01 11.25
CA MET A 421 -9.60 -3.01 12.20
C MET A 421 -10.44 -3.63 13.32
N GLN A 422 -11.25 -4.65 13.03
CA GLN A 422 -12.01 -5.36 14.06
C GLN A 422 -11.09 -6.02 15.09
N THR A 423 -9.94 -6.57 14.68
CA THR A 423 -8.98 -7.17 15.62
C THR A 423 -8.30 -6.12 16.50
N VAL A 424 -7.96 -4.96 15.93
CA VAL A 424 -7.44 -3.82 16.70
C VAL A 424 -8.49 -3.33 17.70
N MET A 425 -9.75 -3.21 17.30
CA MET A 425 -10.84 -2.80 18.20
C MET A 425 -11.06 -3.80 19.34
N GLU A 426 -10.99 -5.11 19.05
CA GLU A 426 -11.11 -6.14 20.08
C GLU A 426 -9.94 -6.07 21.06
N TYR A 427 -8.71 -5.94 20.56
CA TYR A 427 -7.53 -5.74 21.41
C TYR A 427 -7.66 -4.51 22.31
N GLU A 428 -8.17 -3.38 21.80
CA GLU A 428 -8.33 -2.18 22.62
C GLU A 428 -9.37 -2.36 23.74
N LYS A 429 -10.30 -3.31 23.60
CA LYS A 429 -11.31 -3.68 24.59
C LYS A 429 -10.79 -4.73 25.58
N THR A 430 -10.12 -5.77 25.12
CA THR A 430 -9.74 -6.94 25.94
C THR A 430 -8.30 -6.87 26.44
N ARG A 431 -7.43 -6.14 25.74
CA ARG A 431 -5.97 -6.15 25.88
C ARG A 431 -5.32 -7.52 25.64
N ASP A 432 -6.06 -8.46 25.07
CA ASP A 432 -5.58 -9.78 24.71
C ASP A 432 -4.92 -9.76 23.33
N LYS A 433 -3.64 -10.12 23.25
CA LYS A 433 -2.88 -10.17 21.99
C LYS A 433 -3.26 -11.36 21.10
N ALA A 434 -3.85 -12.42 21.66
CA ALA A 434 -4.26 -13.60 20.90
C ALA A 434 -5.34 -13.27 19.84
N VAL A 435 -6.05 -12.16 19.99
CA VAL A 435 -7.02 -11.69 19.00
C VAL A 435 -6.41 -11.44 17.61
N PHE A 436 -5.10 -11.16 17.54
CA PHE A 436 -4.41 -10.95 16.27
C PHE A 436 -4.15 -12.25 15.51
N ASP A 437 -4.24 -13.42 16.16
CA ASP A 437 -4.10 -14.72 15.48
C ASP A 437 -5.26 -14.96 14.50
N ARG A 438 -6.39 -14.29 14.71
CA ARG A 438 -7.51 -14.28 13.77
C ARG A 438 -7.10 -13.79 12.38
N LEU A 439 -6.09 -12.92 12.26
CA LEU A 439 -5.59 -12.41 10.97
C LEU A 439 -4.85 -13.49 10.15
N GLU A 440 -4.55 -14.62 10.76
CA GLU A 440 -3.99 -15.79 10.06
C GLU A 440 -5.04 -16.89 9.84
N GLN A 441 -6.33 -16.62 10.12
CA GLN A 441 -7.41 -17.58 10.00
C GLN A 441 -8.52 -17.10 9.05
N PRO A 442 -9.23 -18.01 8.37
CA PRO A 442 -10.32 -17.61 7.49
C PRO A 442 -11.45 -16.96 8.30
N PRO A 443 -12.14 -15.94 7.76
CA PRO A 443 -11.93 -15.38 6.43
C PRO A 443 -10.99 -14.15 6.42
N TYR A 444 -10.28 -13.86 7.51
CA TYR A 444 -9.40 -12.68 7.62
C TYR A 444 -7.98 -12.90 7.12
N ARG A 445 -7.67 -14.14 6.76
CA ARG A 445 -6.37 -14.52 6.25
C ARG A 445 -6.09 -13.80 4.93
N GLY A 446 -4.92 -13.21 4.79
CA GLY A 446 -4.57 -12.47 3.58
C GLY A 446 -5.02 -10.99 3.61
N LEU A 447 -4.95 -10.34 2.44
CA LEU A 447 -5.43 -8.97 2.20
C LEU A 447 -6.66 -8.98 1.30
N GLN A 448 -7.36 -7.85 1.18
CA GLN A 448 -8.39 -7.65 0.14
C GLN A 448 -9.50 -8.73 0.13
N ALA A 449 -9.82 -9.32 1.28
CA ALA A 449 -10.80 -10.39 1.44
C ALA A 449 -10.55 -11.64 0.58
N VAL A 450 -9.32 -11.87 0.13
CA VAL A 450 -8.97 -12.99 -0.78
C VAL A 450 -9.26 -14.38 -0.22
N ASP A 451 -9.45 -14.52 1.09
CA ASP A 451 -9.82 -15.78 1.75
C ASP A 451 -11.29 -15.85 2.17
N ASN A 452 -12.11 -14.86 1.77
CA ASN A 452 -13.56 -14.95 1.88
C ASN A 452 -14.09 -15.73 0.66
N PRO A 453 -14.77 -16.89 0.84
CA PRO A 453 -15.18 -17.74 -0.28
C PRO A 453 -16.18 -17.06 -1.21
N ARG A 454 -17.04 -16.17 -0.70
CA ARG A 454 -17.99 -15.40 -1.54
C ARG A 454 -17.30 -14.29 -2.30
N PHE A 455 -16.26 -13.70 -1.73
CA PHE A 455 -15.45 -12.72 -2.43
C PHE A 455 -14.64 -13.40 -3.52
N ALA A 456 -14.01 -14.55 -3.23
CA ALA A 456 -13.27 -15.33 -4.21
C ALA A 456 -14.16 -15.72 -5.40
N ALA A 457 -15.36 -16.26 -5.16
CA ALA A 457 -16.30 -16.60 -6.24
C ALA A 457 -16.72 -15.38 -7.08
N MET A 458 -16.96 -14.23 -6.44
CA MET A 458 -17.27 -12.98 -7.15
C MET A 458 -16.07 -12.48 -7.97
N PHE A 459 -14.87 -12.52 -7.40
CA PHE A 459 -13.64 -12.10 -8.05
C PHE A 459 -13.35 -12.99 -9.26
N ASP A 460 -13.46 -14.30 -9.13
CA ASP A 460 -13.26 -15.26 -10.22
C ASP A 460 -14.26 -15.03 -11.36
N ALA A 461 -15.54 -14.78 -11.04
CA ALA A 461 -16.55 -14.45 -12.04
C ALA A 461 -16.28 -13.12 -12.76
N ALA A 462 -15.82 -12.10 -12.03
CA ALA A 462 -15.43 -10.82 -12.60
C ALA A 462 -14.18 -10.95 -13.49
N CYS A 463 -13.17 -11.70 -13.05
CA CYS A 463 -11.98 -12.04 -13.84
C CYS A 463 -12.34 -12.80 -15.12
N ALA A 464 -13.29 -13.75 -15.05
CA ALA A 464 -13.76 -14.48 -16.23
C ALA A 464 -14.43 -13.55 -17.26
N ALA A 465 -15.20 -12.57 -16.82
CA ALA A 465 -15.77 -11.55 -17.70
C ALA A 465 -14.68 -10.68 -18.36
N MET A 466 -13.68 -10.25 -17.58
CA MET A 466 -12.56 -9.47 -18.10
C MET A 466 -11.67 -10.27 -19.06
N GLN A 467 -11.49 -11.57 -18.82
CA GLN A 467 -10.80 -12.46 -19.73
C GLN A 467 -11.54 -12.60 -21.05
N ALA A 468 -12.85 -12.88 -21.02
CA ALA A 468 -13.66 -12.98 -22.23
C ALA A 468 -13.67 -11.68 -23.05
N TYR A 469 -13.67 -10.52 -22.36
CA TYR A 469 -13.51 -9.23 -23.03
C TYR A 469 -12.14 -9.09 -23.70
N ARG A 470 -11.07 -9.39 -22.97
CA ARG A 470 -9.69 -9.35 -23.50
C ARG A 470 -9.51 -10.25 -24.71
N ASP A 471 -10.13 -11.43 -24.69
CA ASP A 471 -10.09 -12.42 -25.76
C ASP A 471 -11.05 -12.06 -26.92
N LYS A 472 -11.75 -10.92 -26.81
CA LYS A 472 -12.71 -10.38 -27.80
C LYS A 472 -13.92 -11.28 -28.05
N GLU A 473 -14.28 -12.11 -27.05
CA GLU A 473 -15.45 -12.98 -27.09
C GLU A 473 -16.74 -12.23 -26.74
N ILE A 474 -16.62 -11.16 -25.95
CA ILE A 474 -17.71 -10.25 -25.56
C ILE A 474 -17.24 -8.78 -25.67
N ASP A 475 -18.18 -7.84 -25.73
CA ASP A 475 -17.87 -6.42 -25.70
C ASP A 475 -17.78 -5.86 -24.26
N ALA A 476 -17.37 -4.60 -24.15
CA ALA A 476 -17.17 -3.92 -22.86
C ALA A 476 -18.48 -3.78 -22.06
N THR A 477 -19.62 -3.63 -22.76
CA THR A 477 -20.94 -3.51 -22.13
C THR A 477 -21.34 -4.81 -21.45
N GLU A 478 -21.23 -5.94 -22.15
CA GLU A 478 -21.54 -7.26 -21.61
C GLU A 478 -20.56 -7.66 -20.49
N ALA A 479 -19.27 -7.34 -20.64
CA ALA A 479 -18.29 -7.57 -19.58
C ALA A 479 -18.62 -6.77 -18.31
N GLY A 480 -18.91 -5.48 -18.46
CA GLY A 480 -19.35 -4.61 -17.38
C GLY A 480 -20.64 -5.13 -16.71
N HIS A 481 -21.61 -5.59 -17.50
CA HIS A 481 -22.84 -6.19 -16.99
C HIS A 481 -22.58 -7.45 -16.14
N ARG A 482 -21.74 -8.38 -16.64
CA ARG A 482 -21.36 -9.59 -15.89
C ARG A 482 -20.66 -9.28 -14.56
N ILE A 483 -19.81 -8.25 -14.52
CA ILE A 483 -19.17 -7.80 -13.27
C ILE A 483 -20.21 -7.29 -12.27
N HIS A 484 -21.19 -6.50 -12.72
CA HIS A 484 -22.26 -6.02 -11.85
C HIS A 484 -23.14 -7.15 -11.32
N VAL A 485 -23.43 -8.16 -12.16
CA VAL A 485 -24.13 -9.38 -11.72
C VAL A 485 -23.32 -10.11 -10.65
N ALA A 486 -22.01 -10.33 -10.86
CA ALA A 486 -21.14 -10.97 -9.88
C ALA A 486 -21.12 -10.19 -8.54
N LEU A 487 -21.02 -8.86 -8.58
CA LEU A 487 -21.07 -8.00 -7.39
C LEU A 487 -22.40 -8.15 -6.64
N LYS A 488 -23.53 -8.17 -7.37
CA LYS A 488 -24.87 -8.34 -6.79
C LYS A 488 -25.02 -9.71 -6.15
N ASP A 489 -24.67 -10.77 -6.86
CA ASP A 489 -24.86 -12.17 -6.45
C ASP A 489 -23.94 -12.57 -5.29
N SER A 490 -22.83 -11.86 -5.11
CA SER A 490 -21.94 -12.05 -3.95
C SER A 490 -22.63 -11.81 -2.60
N GLU A 491 -23.68 -10.96 -2.59
CA GLU A 491 -24.32 -10.41 -1.39
C GLU A 491 -23.36 -9.63 -0.45
N LEU A 492 -22.17 -9.26 -0.95
CA LEU A 492 -21.15 -8.55 -0.18
C LEU A 492 -21.33 -7.03 -0.19
N VAL A 493 -22.06 -6.48 -1.17
CA VAL A 493 -22.20 -5.02 -1.31
C VAL A 493 -23.11 -4.44 -0.21
N PRO A 494 -22.64 -3.46 0.58
CA PRO A 494 -23.48 -2.77 1.55
C PRO A 494 -24.68 -2.09 0.89
N SER A 495 -25.86 -2.21 1.51
CA SER A 495 -27.07 -1.65 0.92
C SER A 495 -27.05 -0.11 0.91
N ALA A 496 -27.43 0.47 -0.23
CA ALA A 496 -27.49 1.93 -0.43
C ALA A 496 -28.40 2.63 0.59
N ARG A 497 -29.53 2.00 0.94
CA ARG A 497 -30.50 2.54 1.91
C ARG A 497 -29.88 2.78 3.30
N TRP A 498 -28.96 1.91 3.72
CA TRP A 498 -28.34 2.02 5.04
C TRP A 498 -27.08 2.88 5.03
N THR A 499 -26.25 2.70 4.01
CA THR A 499 -24.85 3.16 4.03
C THR A 499 -24.57 4.29 3.03
N GLY A 500 -25.49 4.56 2.11
CA GLY A 500 -25.24 5.45 0.97
C GLY A 500 -24.37 4.82 -0.14
N TRP A 501 -23.91 3.58 0.02
CA TRP A 501 -23.11 2.87 -0.98
C TRP A 501 -23.95 2.51 -2.20
N ARG A 502 -23.54 3.00 -3.36
CA ARG A 502 -24.23 2.74 -4.63
C ARG A 502 -23.29 1.98 -5.57
N ALA A 503 -22.64 0.93 -5.07
CA ALA A 503 -21.71 0.14 -5.88
C ALA A 503 -22.42 -0.72 -6.95
N LEU A 504 -23.72 -1.02 -6.76
CA LEU A 504 -24.55 -1.71 -7.76
C LEU A 504 -25.18 -0.76 -8.80
N ASP A 505 -25.03 0.55 -8.63
CA ASP A 505 -25.48 1.55 -9.59
C ASP A 505 -24.35 1.77 -10.62
N PRO A 506 -24.56 1.40 -11.91
CA PRO A 506 -23.51 1.53 -12.92
C PRO A 506 -23.16 2.98 -13.23
N ASP A 507 -24.07 3.94 -13.02
CA ASP A 507 -23.83 5.36 -13.30
C ASP A 507 -23.11 6.08 -12.16
N ASN A 508 -23.04 5.44 -10.98
CA ASN A 508 -22.32 6.01 -9.85
C ASN A 508 -20.80 5.97 -10.10
N ARG A 509 -20.09 7.00 -9.68
CA ARG A 509 -18.61 7.10 -9.84
C ARG A 509 -17.86 7.10 -8.51
N LEU A 510 -18.61 6.98 -7.41
CA LEU A 510 -18.14 6.88 -6.04
C LEU A 510 -18.76 5.61 -5.40
N PRO A 511 -18.35 4.39 -5.80
CA PRO A 511 -19.06 3.16 -5.44
C PRO A 511 -19.17 2.92 -3.93
N THR A 512 -18.13 3.28 -3.18
CA THR A 512 -18.06 3.11 -1.71
C THR A 512 -18.63 4.26 -0.91
N GLY A 513 -19.22 5.27 -1.57
CA GLY A 513 -19.62 6.50 -0.88
C GLY A 513 -18.44 7.19 -0.17
N GLU A 514 -18.76 7.94 0.88
CA GLU A 514 -17.79 8.59 1.75
C GLU A 514 -17.50 7.71 3.00
N PHE A 515 -16.32 7.86 3.60
CA PHE A 515 -15.98 7.24 4.90
C PHE A 515 -15.86 8.27 6.01
N THR A 516 -16.80 9.21 6.11
CA THR A 516 -16.83 10.14 7.25
C THR A 516 -17.15 9.37 8.52
N LEU A 517 -17.00 10.00 9.69
CA LEU A 517 -17.39 9.39 10.97
C LEU A 517 -18.84 8.87 10.94
N TRP A 518 -19.76 9.64 10.33
CA TRP A 518 -21.17 9.25 10.23
C TRP A 518 -21.40 8.10 9.25
N ASP A 519 -20.73 8.11 8.10
CA ASP A 519 -20.89 7.06 7.10
C ASP A 519 -20.25 5.74 7.57
N MET A 520 -19.09 5.80 8.23
CA MET A 520 -18.50 4.66 8.91
C MET A 520 -19.43 4.11 10.01
N THR A 521 -20.08 5.00 10.78
CA THR A 521 -21.08 4.57 11.78
C THR A 521 -22.21 3.78 11.12
N ARG A 522 -22.77 4.29 10.02
CA ARG A 522 -23.83 3.63 9.27
C ARG A 522 -23.38 2.28 8.71
N LEU A 523 -22.15 2.20 8.18
CA LEU A 523 -21.57 0.95 7.69
C LEU A 523 -21.42 -0.09 8.81
N LEU A 524 -20.91 0.29 9.98
CA LEU A 524 -20.79 -0.60 11.14
C LEU A 524 -22.16 -1.06 11.65
N LEU A 525 -23.15 -0.17 11.71
CA LEU A 525 -24.52 -0.52 12.12
C LEU A 525 -25.18 -1.46 11.10
N TRP A 526 -25.02 -1.22 9.81
CA TRP A 526 -25.46 -2.15 8.77
C TRP A 526 -24.79 -3.51 8.96
N GLY A 527 -23.47 -3.55 9.08
CA GLY A 527 -22.70 -4.77 9.27
C GLY A 527 -23.12 -5.57 10.51
N LYS A 528 -23.53 -4.88 11.58
CA LYS A 528 -23.94 -5.52 12.82
C LYS A 528 -25.39 -6.00 12.80
N TYR A 529 -26.30 -5.24 12.20
CA TYR A 529 -27.75 -5.45 12.36
C TYR A 529 -28.49 -5.85 11.08
N ALA A 530 -27.95 -5.52 9.90
CA ALA A 530 -28.66 -5.64 8.62
C ALA A 530 -27.90 -6.38 7.53
N SER A 531 -26.60 -6.64 7.68
CA SER A 531 -25.82 -7.41 6.70
C SER A 531 -26.29 -8.86 6.64
N PRO A 532 -26.03 -9.58 5.52
CA PRO A 532 -26.28 -11.01 5.42
C PRO A 532 -25.64 -11.82 6.56
N PRO A 533 -26.21 -13.00 6.91
CA PRO A 533 -25.71 -13.82 8.02
C PRO A 533 -24.23 -14.21 7.92
N HIS A 534 -23.71 -14.43 6.71
CA HIS A 534 -22.31 -14.81 6.48
C HIS A 534 -21.31 -13.65 6.64
N ILE A 535 -21.80 -12.40 6.71
CA ILE A 535 -21.00 -11.19 7.02
C ILE A 535 -21.17 -10.82 8.50
N ARG A 536 -22.40 -10.92 8.99
CA ARG A 536 -22.80 -10.49 10.34
C ARG A 536 -22.03 -11.29 11.39
N GLY A 537 -21.49 -10.60 12.39
CA GLY A 537 -20.72 -11.25 13.47
C GLY A 537 -19.35 -11.80 13.04
N THR A 538 -18.97 -11.60 11.78
CA THR A 538 -17.61 -11.86 11.29
C THR A 538 -16.90 -10.52 11.14
N TYR A 539 -17.02 -9.87 9.99
CA TYR A 539 -16.35 -8.59 9.72
C TYR A 539 -16.87 -7.40 10.53
N PHE A 540 -17.99 -7.55 11.25
CA PHE A 540 -18.65 -6.45 11.96
C PHE A 540 -19.07 -6.90 13.37
N THR A 541 -18.09 -7.18 14.23
CA THR A 541 -18.32 -7.63 15.61
C THR A 541 -18.39 -6.47 16.60
N ASN A 542 -17.60 -5.41 16.38
CA ASN A 542 -17.49 -4.28 17.28
C ASN A 542 -18.39 -3.10 16.88
N GLY A 543 -18.89 -2.37 17.89
CA GLY A 543 -19.78 -1.22 17.71
C GLY A 543 -19.04 0.13 17.69
N PHE A 544 -19.80 1.21 17.47
CA PHE A 544 -19.28 2.56 17.29
C PHE A 544 -18.57 3.17 18.52
N ALA A 545 -18.83 2.67 19.74
CA ALA A 545 -18.32 3.25 20.98
C ALA A 545 -16.78 3.41 21.01
N GLY A 546 -16.05 2.47 20.42
CA GLY A 546 -14.59 2.55 20.32
C GLY A 546 -14.11 3.70 19.42
N VAL A 547 -14.80 3.93 18.30
CA VAL A 547 -14.47 4.99 17.34
C VAL A 547 -14.73 6.38 17.94
N ALA A 548 -15.84 6.55 18.65
CA ALA A 548 -16.18 7.81 19.32
C ALA A 548 -15.12 8.21 20.38
N LYS A 549 -14.62 7.23 21.14
CA LYS A 549 -13.56 7.45 22.13
C LYS A 549 -12.26 7.94 21.48
N GLU A 550 -11.86 7.30 20.37
CA GLU A 550 -10.67 7.73 19.62
C GLU A 550 -10.85 9.10 18.96
N ALA A 551 -12.07 9.45 18.53
CA ALA A 551 -12.39 10.77 17.98
C ALA A 551 -12.18 11.86 19.04
N GLY A 552 -12.70 11.65 20.26
CA GLY A 552 -12.49 12.57 21.38
C GLY A 552 -11.01 12.73 21.76
N LYS A 553 -10.25 11.62 21.82
CA LYS A 553 -8.81 11.66 22.09
C LYS A 553 -8.03 12.43 21.04
N LEU A 554 -8.32 12.19 19.76
CA LEU A 554 -7.65 12.89 18.67
C LEU A 554 -7.96 14.40 18.75
N TYR A 555 -9.23 14.78 18.89
CA TYR A 555 -9.62 16.19 19.01
C TYR A 555 -8.92 16.90 20.18
N LEU A 556 -8.91 16.29 21.37
CA LEU A 556 -8.21 16.82 22.54
C LEU A 556 -6.70 16.91 22.33
N SER A 557 -6.11 15.95 21.61
CA SER A 557 -4.70 15.98 21.26
C SER A 557 -4.38 17.15 20.32
N GLU A 558 -5.21 17.41 19.31
CA GLU A 558 -5.03 18.54 18.40
C GLU A 558 -5.24 19.89 19.09
N LEU A 559 -6.21 19.99 20.01
CA LEU A 559 -6.47 21.22 20.78
C LEU A 559 -5.23 21.73 21.51
N ARG A 560 -4.38 20.83 22.04
CA ARG A 560 -3.12 21.19 22.71
C ARG A 560 -2.11 21.87 21.78
N HIS A 561 -2.28 21.72 20.47
CA HIS A 561 -1.36 22.25 19.46
C HIS A 561 -1.94 23.46 18.71
N GLY A 562 -3.21 23.80 18.93
CA GLY A 562 -3.84 25.01 18.38
C GLY A 562 -5.30 24.80 17.97
N SER A 563 -6.13 25.82 18.21
CA SER A 563 -7.56 25.79 17.89
C SER A 563 -7.83 25.57 16.40
N GLY A 564 -7.04 26.17 15.50
CA GLY A 564 -7.19 26.00 14.05
C GLY A 564 -7.02 24.54 13.57
N LEU A 565 -6.07 23.82 14.14
CA LEU A 565 -5.85 22.39 13.83
C LEU A 565 -7.00 21.52 14.31
N SER A 566 -7.49 21.76 15.53
CA SER A 566 -8.65 21.03 16.06
C SER A 566 -9.92 21.27 15.23
N MET A 567 -10.13 22.48 14.71
CA MET A 567 -11.24 22.79 13.80
C MET A 567 -11.09 22.08 12.45
N GLN A 568 -9.88 22.00 11.90
CA GLN A 568 -9.61 21.24 10.68
C GLN A 568 -9.92 19.76 10.86
N VAL A 569 -9.46 19.16 11.97
CA VAL A 569 -9.74 17.75 12.26
C VAL A 569 -11.23 17.50 12.50
N ALA A 570 -11.93 18.38 13.22
CA ALA A 570 -13.38 18.27 13.42
C ALA A 570 -14.16 18.35 12.11
N ARG A 571 -13.78 19.26 11.20
CA ARG A 571 -14.32 19.34 9.83
C ARG A 571 -14.07 18.04 9.08
N ASP A 572 -12.84 17.54 9.11
CA ASP A 572 -12.43 16.36 8.35
C ASP A 572 -13.05 15.06 8.87
N MET A 573 -13.48 15.02 10.14
CA MET A 573 -14.27 13.89 10.67
C MET A 573 -15.64 13.77 10.00
N VAL A 574 -16.21 14.87 9.53
CA VAL A 574 -17.60 14.92 9.02
C VAL A 574 -17.71 15.33 7.55
N SER A 575 -16.59 15.67 6.90
CA SER A 575 -16.58 16.03 5.48
C SER A 575 -15.21 15.88 4.83
N TYR A 576 -15.18 15.27 3.64
CA TYR A 576 -14.02 15.30 2.75
C TYR A 576 -13.83 16.64 2.04
N ARG A 577 -14.90 17.45 1.98
CA ARG A 577 -14.96 18.66 1.18
C ARG A 577 -14.19 19.77 1.88
N ASN A 578 -13.11 20.22 1.25
CA ASN A 578 -12.33 21.35 1.75
C ASN A 578 -11.70 22.17 0.61
N ARG A 579 -10.97 23.23 0.98
CA ARG A 579 -10.23 24.11 0.07
C ARG A 579 -8.77 24.28 0.47
N ASP A 580 -8.23 23.38 1.29
CA ASP A 580 -6.88 23.51 1.84
C ASP A 580 -5.82 23.42 0.72
N TRP A 581 -6.11 22.64 -0.33
CA TRP A 581 -5.33 22.53 -1.57
C TRP A 581 -5.11 23.87 -2.30
N ARG A 582 -5.89 24.92 -2.00
CA ARG A 582 -5.68 26.26 -2.60
C ARG A 582 -4.52 27.03 -1.99
N ARG A 583 -3.98 26.55 -0.87
CA ARG A 583 -2.91 27.22 -0.10
C ARG A 583 -1.58 26.48 -0.17
N VAL A 584 -1.51 25.45 -1.00
CA VAL A 584 -0.41 24.49 -1.09
C VAL A 584 -0.29 23.99 -2.53
N GLY A 585 0.86 23.45 -2.89
CA GLY A 585 1.14 22.92 -4.23
C GLY A 585 1.36 23.98 -5.32
N GLY A 586 2.20 23.64 -6.29
CA GLY A 586 2.59 24.50 -7.41
C GLY A 586 3.74 25.47 -7.07
N LEU A 587 4.08 26.33 -8.04
CA LEU A 587 4.94 27.51 -7.83
C LEU A 587 4.01 28.72 -7.71
N ASP A 588 3.94 29.34 -6.51
CA ASP A 588 3.34 30.67 -6.34
C ASP A 588 4.35 31.77 -6.73
#